data_AF-A0A7K1V6P9-F1
#
_entry.id   AF-A0A7K1V6P9-F1
#
_cell.length_a   1.000
_cell.length_b   1.000
_cell.length_c   1.000
_cell.angle_alpha   90.00
_cell.angle_beta   90.00
_cell.angle_gamma   90.00
#
_symmetry.space_group_name_H-M   'P 1'
#
loop_
_entity.id
_entity.type
_entity.pdbx_description
1 polymer ?
#
loop_
_entity_poly.entity_id
_entity_poly.type
_entity_poly.pdbx_seq_one_letter_code
_entity_poly.pdbx_strand_id
1 'polypeptide(L)'
;MTPKARLESILWQGSISAFVTFSGGSPAVCMTETKFDGLEFLIRDRGYQPWGLIFGRQAVYDAGGGPVWYTRPGEYARLDPTQRSWAVRLDPGSDWLEEREWRIPRPPRPDNQPPTVPLANLGLAGLLVADLDWNCTRLFPYGTDDGQPAGYYQPLNFHVIPRFWWNPTARKLQLVNGTT
;
A
#
# COMPACT_ATOMS: atom_id res chain seq x y z
N MET A 1 -2.34 -4.39 14.96
CA MET A 1 -1.11 -3.98 14.25
C MET A 1 -1.28 -2.54 13.80
N THR A 2 -0.30 -1.67 14.04
CA THR A 2 -0.34 -0.26 13.61
C THR A 2 -0.01 -0.14 12.12
N PRO A 3 -0.36 0.97 11.44
CA PRO A 3 0.03 1.20 10.04
C PRO A 3 1.55 1.15 9.83
N LYS A 4 2.33 1.77 10.73
CA LYS A 4 3.79 1.69 10.75
C LYS A 4 4.29 0.24 10.80
N ALA A 5 3.80 -0.55 11.76
CA ALA A 5 4.21 -1.96 11.91
C ALA A 5 3.81 -2.81 10.70
N ARG A 6 2.68 -2.49 10.04
CA ARG A 6 2.27 -3.13 8.79
C ARG A 6 3.21 -2.80 7.64
N LEU A 7 3.56 -1.52 7.48
CA LEU A 7 4.53 -1.07 6.48
C LEU A 7 5.87 -1.80 6.68
N GLU A 8 6.39 -1.82 7.90
CA GLU A 8 7.62 -2.55 8.24
C GLU A 8 7.51 -4.04 7.89
N SER A 9 6.40 -4.70 8.23
CA SER A 9 6.18 -6.10 7.89
C SER A 9 6.23 -6.34 6.38
N ILE A 10 5.58 -5.49 5.57
CA ILE A 10 5.57 -5.59 4.11
C ILE A 10 6.98 -5.42 3.54
N LEU A 11 7.70 -4.42 4.02
CA LEU A 11 9.07 -4.12 3.59
C LEU A 11 10.02 -5.30 3.90
N TRP A 12 9.92 -5.90 5.09
CA TRP A 12 10.71 -7.07 5.48
C TRP A 12 10.34 -8.34 4.70
N GLN A 13 9.05 -8.54 4.42
CA GLN A 13 8.57 -9.71 3.67
C GLN A 13 8.76 -9.56 2.15
N GLY A 14 9.03 -8.34 1.66
CA GLY A 14 9.13 -8.05 0.24
C GLY A 14 7.84 -8.27 -0.54
N SER A 15 6.68 -8.33 0.12
CA SER A 15 5.39 -8.60 -0.52
C SER A 15 4.19 -8.05 0.26
N ILE A 16 3.08 -7.82 -0.45
CA ILE A 16 1.81 -7.36 0.11
C ILE A 16 0.81 -8.51 0.06
N SER A 17 0.19 -8.83 1.21
CA SER A 17 -0.90 -9.81 1.26
C SER A 17 -2.21 -9.22 0.72
N ALA A 18 -2.88 -10.00 -0.11
CA ALA A 18 -4.23 -9.73 -0.58
C ALA A 18 -5.27 -10.25 0.41
N PHE A 19 -6.37 -9.51 0.56
CA PHE A 19 -7.48 -9.85 1.46
C PHE A 19 -8.81 -9.74 0.73
N VAL A 20 -9.83 -10.46 1.20
CA VAL A 20 -11.19 -10.34 0.65
C VAL A 20 -11.67 -8.91 0.89
N THR A 21 -12.10 -8.25 -0.19
CA THR A 21 -12.58 -6.87 -0.13
C THR A 21 -13.94 -6.79 0.58
N PHE A 22 -14.32 -5.60 1.07
CA PHE A 22 -15.64 -5.41 1.69
C PHE A 22 -16.80 -5.73 0.73
N SER A 23 -16.60 -5.49 -0.56
CA SER A 23 -17.51 -5.88 -1.65
C SER A 23 -17.66 -7.40 -1.85
N GLY A 24 -16.83 -8.21 -1.17
CA GLY A 24 -16.69 -9.65 -1.40
C GLY A 24 -15.75 -9.96 -2.56
N GLY A 25 -15.90 -11.15 -3.15
CA GLY A 25 -15.12 -11.58 -4.32
C GLY A 25 -13.76 -12.19 -3.98
N SER A 26 -12.87 -12.25 -4.97
CA SER A 26 -11.52 -12.78 -4.79
C SER A 26 -10.69 -11.86 -3.87
N PRO A 27 -9.75 -12.41 -3.08
CA PRO A 27 -8.77 -11.61 -2.38
C PRO A 27 -8.07 -10.63 -3.33
N ALA A 28 -7.85 -9.40 -2.90
CA ALA A 28 -7.12 -8.41 -3.68
C ALA A 28 -6.17 -7.58 -2.80
N VAL A 29 -5.10 -7.07 -3.40
CA VAL A 29 -4.40 -5.91 -2.86
C VAL A 29 -5.14 -4.68 -3.36
N CYS A 30 -5.74 -3.93 -2.44
CA CYS A 30 -6.41 -2.66 -2.73
C CYS A 30 -5.42 -1.52 -2.60
N MET A 31 -5.51 -0.56 -3.53
CA MET A 31 -4.66 0.61 -3.61
C MET A 31 -5.53 1.83 -3.86
N THR A 32 -5.05 3.00 -3.43
CA THR A 32 -5.66 4.28 -3.74
C THR A 32 -4.82 4.99 -4.79
N GLU A 33 -5.45 5.34 -5.90
CA GLU A 33 -4.92 6.30 -6.85
C GLU A 33 -5.46 7.69 -6.53
N THR A 34 -4.58 8.66 -6.35
CA THR A 34 -4.94 10.04 -6.07
C THR A 34 -3.83 10.99 -6.52
N LYS A 35 -4.16 12.28 -6.65
CA LYS A 35 -3.15 13.35 -6.80
C LYS A 35 -2.54 13.65 -5.43
N PHE A 36 -1.42 14.37 -5.39
CA PHE A 36 -0.80 14.77 -4.13
C PHE A 36 -1.76 15.58 -3.23
N ASP A 37 -2.44 16.58 -3.78
CA ASP A 37 -3.41 17.38 -3.02
C ASP A 37 -4.57 16.53 -2.46
N GLY A 38 -5.00 15.51 -3.22
CA GLY A 38 -6.00 14.54 -2.76
C GLY A 38 -5.48 13.66 -1.64
N LEU A 39 -4.23 13.18 -1.73
CA LEU A 39 -3.58 12.45 -0.63
C LEU A 39 -3.44 13.31 0.63
N GLU A 40 -3.08 14.59 0.50
CA GLU A 40 -3.05 15.54 1.61
C GLU A 40 -4.44 15.66 2.26
N PHE A 41 -5.50 15.82 1.47
CA PHE A 41 -6.88 15.83 1.96
C PHE A 41 -7.25 14.52 2.67
N LEU A 42 -6.91 13.36 2.10
CA LEU A 42 -7.21 12.06 2.71
C LEU A 42 -6.55 11.91 4.09
N ILE A 43 -5.29 12.31 4.22
CA ILE A 43 -4.57 12.29 5.51
C ILE A 43 -5.20 13.28 6.49
N ARG A 44 -5.43 14.51 6.02
CA ARG A 44 -5.83 15.66 6.83
C ARG A 44 -7.27 15.59 7.33
N ASP A 45 -8.19 15.23 6.45
CA ASP A 45 -9.64 15.36 6.64
C ASP A 45 -10.36 14.01 6.72
N ARG A 46 -9.79 12.95 6.11
CA ARG A 46 -10.35 11.58 6.17
C ARG A 46 -9.62 10.67 7.16
N GLY A 47 -8.56 11.15 7.81
CA GLY A 47 -7.83 10.43 8.85
C GLY A 47 -6.92 9.32 8.34
N TYR A 48 -6.56 9.32 7.04
CA TYR A 48 -5.57 8.38 6.51
C TYR A 48 -4.26 8.53 7.27
N GLN A 49 -3.67 7.39 7.61
CA GLN A 49 -2.42 7.37 8.34
C GLN A 49 -1.26 7.51 7.34
N PRO A 50 -0.29 8.42 7.55
CA PRO A 50 0.78 8.67 6.60
C PRO A 50 1.89 7.61 6.67
N TRP A 51 1.51 6.36 6.49
CA TRP A 51 2.39 5.19 6.43
C TRP A 51 1.98 4.35 5.24
N GLY A 52 2.72 4.44 4.13
CA GLY A 52 2.29 3.86 2.87
C GLY A 52 3.41 3.62 1.87
N LEU A 53 3.04 2.90 0.81
CA LEU A 53 3.90 2.58 -0.33
C LEU A 53 3.33 3.28 -1.55
N ILE A 54 4.19 3.87 -2.36
CA ILE A 54 3.83 4.57 -3.60
C ILE A 54 4.39 3.76 -4.77
N PHE A 55 3.57 3.52 -5.77
CA PHE A 55 3.90 2.65 -6.89
C PHE A 55 3.67 3.35 -8.24
N GLY A 56 4.41 2.91 -9.25
CA GLY A 56 4.11 3.30 -10.63
C GLY A 56 2.81 2.66 -11.12
N ARG A 57 1.88 3.48 -11.65
CA ARG A 57 0.60 3.01 -12.20
C ARG A 57 0.78 1.88 -13.21
N GLN A 58 1.75 2.01 -14.12
CA GLN A 58 1.98 1.00 -15.15
C GLN A 58 2.43 -0.35 -14.55
N ALA A 59 3.34 -0.33 -13.57
CA ALA A 59 3.79 -1.56 -12.92
C ALA A 59 2.65 -2.25 -12.14
N VAL A 60 1.76 -1.48 -11.50
CA VAL A 60 0.54 -2.01 -10.87
C VAL A 60 -0.37 -2.67 -11.92
N TYR A 61 -0.56 -2.03 -13.07
CA TYR A 61 -1.36 -2.58 -14.18
C TYR A 61 -0.74 -3.88 -14.72
N ASP A 62 0.56 -3.89 -14.97
CA ASP A 62 1.31 -5.05 -15.47
C ASP A 62 1.29 -6.23 -14.46
N ALA A 63 1.16 -5.94 -13.17
CA ALA A 63 0.96 -6.95 -12.11
C ALA A 63 -0.47 -7.53 -12.06
N GLY A 64 -1.31 -7.22 -13.05
CA GLY A 64 -2.72 -7.61 -13.14
C GLY A 64 -3.65 -6.70 -12.34
N GLY A 65 -3.20 -5.49 -12.05
CA GLY A 65 -3.99 -4.47 -11.37
C GLY A 65 -4.88 -3.66 -12.30
N GLY A 66 -5.89 -3.02 -11.74
CA GLY A 66 -6.74 -2.12 -12.49
C GLY A 66 -7.67 -1.30 -11.61
N PRO A 67 -8.27 -0.23 -12.16
CA PRO A 67 -9.24 0.56 -11.44
C PRO A 67 -10.56 -0.20 -11.26
N VAL A 68 -11.23 0.04 -10.15
CA VAL A 68 -12.59 -0.49 -9.92
C VAL A 68 -13.66 0.35 -10.63
N TRP A 69 -14.83 -0.24 -10.80
CA TRP A 69 -16.04 0.42 -11.27
C TRP A 69 -16.87 0.90 -10.08
N TYR A 70 -17.23 2.17 -10.06
CA TYR A 70 -18.23 2.70 -9.13
C TYR A 70 -19.60 2.56 -9.79
N THR A 71 -20.46 1.72 -9.21
CA THR A 71 -21.70 1.28 -9.85
C THR A 71 -22.90 1.60 -8.98
N ARG A 72 -24.03 1.95 -9.61
CA ARG A 72 -25.27 2.18 -8.85
C ARG A 72 -25.74 0.86 -8.23
N PRO A 73 -26.46 0.89 -7.09
CA PRO A 73 -26.84 -0.34 -6.40
C PRO A 73 -27.59 -1.37 -7.28
N GLY A 74 -28.48 -0.90 -8.16
CA GLY A 74 -29.21 -1.76 -9.10
C GLY A 74 -28.34 -2.40 -10.19
N GLU A 75 -27.25 -1.74 -10.58
CA GLU A 75 -26.26 -2.30 -11.53
C GLU A 75 -25.35 -3.29 -10.81
N TYR A 76 -24.85 -2.91 -9.63
CA TYR A 76 -24.02 -3.76 -8.78
C TYR A 76 -24.69 -5.12 -8.48
N ALA A 77 -26.00 -5.09 -8.19
CA ALA A 77 -26.76 -6.31 -7.90
C ALA A 77 -26.78 -7.31 -9.07
N ARG A 78 -26.64 -6.84 -10.31
CA ARG A 78 -26.64 -7.66 -11.52
C ARG A 78 -25.26 -8.23 -11.89
N LEU A 79 -24.20 -7.75 -11.23
CA LEU A 79 -22.84 -8.23 -11.47
C LEU A 79 -22.67 -9.66 -10.94
N ASP A 80 -21.96 -10.48 -11.71
CA ASP A 80 -21.50 -11.79 -11.24
C ASP A 80 -20.36 -11.64 -10.18
N PRO A 81 -20.00 -12.70 -9.45
CA PRO A 81 -18.96 -12.63 -8.41
C PRO A 81 -17.58 -12.18 -8.91
N THR A 82 -17.21 -12.51 -10.15
CA THR A 82 -15.95 -12.10 -10.76
C THR A 82 -15.96 -10.60 -11.04
N GLN A 83 -17.05 -10.08 -11.60
CA GLN A 83 -17.26 -8.66 -11.86
C GLN A 83 -17.33 -7.85 -10.57
N ARG A 84 -17.96 -8.37 -9.51
CA ARG A 84 -18.01 -7.70 -8.18
C ARG A 84 -16.63 -7.50 -7.57
N SER A 85 -15.67 -8.37 -7.88
CA SER A 85 -14.28 -8.19 -7.45
C SER A 85 -13.65 -6.92 -8.03
N TRP A 86 -14.22 -6.37 -9.10
CA TRP A 86 -13.80 -5.14 -9.77
C TRP A 86 -14.79 -3.98 -9.58
N ALA A 87 -15.77 -4.10 -8.68
CA ALA A 87 -16.78 -3.06 -8.50
C ALA A 87 -16.95 -2.66 -7.03
N VAL A 88 -17.36 -1.41 -6.86
CA VAL A 88 -17.77 -0.81 -5.58
C VAL A 88 -19.15 -0.20 -5.78
N ARG A 89 -19.99 -0.32 -4.76
CA ARG A 89 -21.30 0.34 -4.75
C ARG A 89 -21.13 1.85 -4.52
N LEU A 90 -21.75 2.64 -5.38
CA LEU A 90 -21.87 4.08 -5.23
C LEU A 90 -23.25 4.41 -4.67
N ASP A 91 -23.36 4.42 -3.34
CA ASP A 91 -24.59 4.76 -2.63
C ASP A 91 -24.71 6.29 -2.47
N PRO A 92 -25.93 6.86 -2.30
CA PRO A 92 -26.10 8.28 -2.02
C PRO A 92 -25.25 8.72 -0.80
N GLY A 93 -24.48 9.78 -0.96
CA GLY A 93 -23.56 10.29 0.08
C GLY A 93 -22.17 9.62 0.09
N SER A 94 -21.93 8.64 -0.77
CA SER A 94 -20.57 8.18 -1.06
C SER A 94 -19.76 9.30 -1.71
N ASP A 95 -18.58 9.59 -1.16
CA ASP A 95 -17.68 10.62 -1.64
C ASP A 95 -16.29 10.03 -1.91
N TRP A 96 -16.11 9.63 -3.16
CA TRP A 96 -14.91 9.04 -3.72
C TRP A 96 -14.18 10.01 -4.67
N LEU A 97 -14.36 11.32 -4.50
CA LEU A 97 -13.81 12.30 -5.45
C LEU A 97 -12.28 12.44 -5.34
N GLU A 98 -11.75 12.22 -4.14
CA GLU A 98 -10.32 12.40 -3.84
C GLU A 98 -9.50 11.12 -3.96
N GLU A 99 -10.15 9.99 -4.23
CA GLU A 99 -9.47 8.72 -4.50
C GLU A 99 -10.20 7.85 -5.50
N ARG A 100 -9.42 7.13 -6.30
CA ARG A 100 -9.90 6.03 -7.11
C ARG A 100 -9.32 4.73 -6.59
N GLU A 101 -10.17 3.79 -6.21
CA GLU A 101 -9.72 2.46 -5.79
C GLU A 101 -9.19 1.67 -7.00
N TRP A 102 -8.04 1.04 -6.79
CA TRP A 102 -7.41 0.07 -7.67
C TRP A 102 -7.29 -1.26 -6.96
N ARG A 103 -7.43 -2.36 -7.69
CA ARG A 103 -7.31 -3.70 -7.16
C ARG A 103 -6.35 -4.52 -7.98
N ILE A 104 -5.59 -5.37 -7.28
CA ILE A 104 -4.81 -6.44 -7.86
C ILE A 104 -5.39 -7.76 -7.32
N PRO A 105 -6.34 -8.40 -8.03
CA PRO A 105 -6.92 -9.65 -7.57
C PRO A 105 -5.88 -10.77 -7.54
N ARG A 106 -6.04 -11.66 -6.56
CA ARG A 106 -5.27 -12.89 -6.48
C ARG A 106 -6.18 -14.06 -6.13
N PRO A 107 -6.05 -15.19 -6.84
CA PRO A 107 -6.80 -16.38 -6.48
C PRO A 107 -6.41 -16.84 -5.07
N PRO A 108 -7.36 -17.37 -4.28
CA PRO A 108 -7.04 -18.02 -3.02
C PRO A 108 -5.98 -19.11 -3.20
N ARG A 109 -5.07 -19.23 -2.23
CA ARG A 109 -4.07 -20.30 -2.24
C ARG A 109 -4.67 -21.59 -1.67
N PRO A 110 -4.24 -22.79 -2.14
CA PRO A 110 -4.69 -24.07 -1.59
C PRO A 110 -4.31 -24.29 -0.12
N ASP A 111 -3.25 -23.61 0.36
CA ASP A 111 -2.73 -23.70 1.72
C ASP A 111 -3.44 -22.77 2.72
N ASN A 112 -4.54 -22.12 2.30
CA ASN A 112 -5.28 -21.10 3.05
C ASN A 112 -4.44 -19.89 3.51
N GLN A 113 -3.20 -19.74 3.03
CA GLN A 113 -2.42 -18.53 3.28
C GLN A 113 -2.93 -17.40 2.40
N PRO A 114 -2.88 -16.14 2.88
CA PRO A 114 -3.19 -15.00 2.02
C PRO A 114 -2.30 -15.02 0.77
N PRO A 115 -2.87 -14.91 -0.43
CA PRO A 115 -2.05 -14.71 -1.62
C PRO A 115 -1.30 -13.38 -1.52
N THR A 116 -0.10 -13.32 -2.05
CA THR A 116 0.74 -12.13 -1.97
C THR A 116 1.09 -11.57 -3.34
N VAL A 117 1.47 -10.30 -3.37
CA VAL A 117 2.06 -9.62 -4.53
C VAL A 117 3.48 -9.19 -4.16
N PRO A 118 4.52 -9.70 -4.82
CA PRO A 118 5.90 -9.27 -4.58
C PRO A 118 6.07 -7.77 -4.86
N LEU A 119 6.74 -7.04 -3.98
CA LEU A 119 7.03 -5.61 -4.17
C LEU A 119 7.86 -5.35 -5.42
N ALA A 120 8.74 -6.29 -5.78
CA ALA A 120 9.55 -6.23 -7.00
C ALA A 120 8.69 -6.12 -8.27
N ASN A 121 7.44 -6.61 -8.25
CA ASN A 121 6.53 -6.56 -9.40
C ASN A 121 5.70 -5.28 -9.45
N LEU A 122 5.75 -4.42 -8.42
CA LEU A 122 4.88 -3.26 -8.28
C LEU A 122 5.55 -1.93 -8.63
N GLY A 123 6.85 -1.94 -8.93
CA GLY A 123 7.59 -0.72 -9.26
C GLY A 123 7.51 0.31 -8.13
N LEU A 124 7.98 -0.07 -6.93
CA LEU A 124 8.02 0.79 -5.75
C LEU A 124 8.76 2.10 -6.07
N ALA A 125 8.01 3.20 -6.04
CA ALA A 125 8.46 4.53 -6.46
C ALA A 125 8.66 5.49 -5.28
N GLY A 126 8.13 5.17 -4.12
CA GLY A 126 8.29 6.00 -2.92
C GLY A 126 7.70 5.39 -1.66
N LEU A 127 8.05 5.99 -0.53
CA LEU A 127 7.49 5.69 0.78
C LEU A 127 6.76 6.91 1.33
N LEU A 128 5.56 6.73 1.85
CA LEU A 128 4.87 7.74 2.65
C LEU A 128 5.16 7.48 4.13
N VAL A 129 5.69 8.48 4.83
CA VAL A 129 6.13 8.36 6.23
C VAL A 129 5.59 9.49 7.10
N ALA A 130 5.22 9.17 8.34
CA ALA A 130 4.74 10.14 9.31
C ALA A 130 5.87 10.80 10.11
N ASP A 131 7.04 10.18 10.09
CA ASP A 131 8.18 10.48 10.95
C ASP A 131 9.44 10.51 10.08
N LEU A 132 10.17 11.62 10.12
CA LEU A 132 11.40 11.84 9.35
C LEU A 132 12.54 10.93 9.83
N ASP A 133 12.59 10.69 11.14
CA ASP A 133 13.65 9.92 11.78
C ASP A 133 13.39 8.42 11.69
N TRP A 134 12.21 8.02 11.17
CA TRP A 134 11.87 6.62 11.03
C TRP A 134 12.79 5.91 10.04
N ASN A 135 13.20 4.70 10.42
CA ASN A 135 13.97 3.81 9.58
C ASN A 135 13.51 2.36 9.76
N CYS A 136 13.48 1.58 8.69
CA CYS A 136 13.06 0.19 8.71
C CYS A 136 14.25 -0.73 9.01
N THR A 137 14.92 -0.54 10.14
CA THR A 137 16.09 -1.35 10.55
C THR A 137 15.69 -2.44 11.53
N ARG A 138 16.24 -3.65 11.37
CA ARG A 138 16.25 -4.67 12.43
C ARG A 138 17.66 -4.89 12.92
N LEU A 139 17.78 -5.00 14.24
CA LEU A 139 18.97 -5.57 14.87
C LEU A 139 18.96 -7.07 14.57
N PHE A 140 20.00 -7.56 13.91
CA PHE A 140 20.25 -8.99 13.85
C PHE A 140 21.30 -9.33 14.91
N PRO A 141 20.88 -9.96 16.03
CA PRO A 141 21.83 -10.48 16.99
C PRO A 141 22.52 -11.69 16.35
N TYR A 142 23.80 -11.53 16.03
CA TYR A 142 24.79 -12.55 15.65
C TYR A 142 24.87 -13.00 14.20
N GLY A 143 26.11 -12.94 13.69
CA GLY A 143 26.63 -13.90 12.73
C GLY A 143 27.00 -15.20 13.44
N THR A 144 26.91 -16.30 12.70
CA THR A 144 27.51 -17.57 13.10
C THR A 144 29.00 -17.36 13.38
N ASP A 145 29.43 -17.64 14.61
CA ASP A 145 30.81 -17.90 15.07
C ASP A 145 31.94 -16.85 14.95
N ASP A 146 31.77 -15.68 14.31
CA ASP A 146 32.94 -14.83 13.95
C ASP A 146 33.17 -13.53 14.76
N GLY A 147 32.51 -13.34 15.92
CA GLY A 147 32.80 -12.19 16.80
C GLY A 147 32.54 -10.79 16.20
N GLN A 148 31.79 -10.71 15.10
CA GLN A 148 31.39 -9.44 14.49
C GLN A 148 30.35 -8.71 15.37
N PRO A 149 30.44 -7.37 15.51
CA PRO A 149 29.46 -6.61 16.26
C PRO A 149 28.06 -6.71 15.63
N ALA A 150 27.02 -6.52 16.45
CA ALA A 150 25.64 -6.49 15.98
C ALA A 150 25.48 -5.48 14.83
N GLY A 151 25.04 -5.96 13.67
CA GLY A 151 24.77 -5.15 12.49
C GLY A 151 23.31 -4.73 12.40
N TYR A 152 23.07 -3.49 11.95
CA TYR A 152 21.74 -3.06 11.53
C TYR A 152 21.54 -3.48 10.08
N TYR A 153 20.50 -4.27 9.82
CA TYR A 153 20.09 -4.60 8.46
C TYR A 153 18.83 -3.86 8.08
N GLN A 154 18.79 -3.43 6.82
CA GLN A 154 17.60 -2.90 6.18
C GLN A 154 17.12 -3.90 5.12
N PRO A 155 15.81 -4.09 4.96
CA PRO A 155 15.31 -4.79 3.78
C PRO A 155 15.61 -3.90 2.57
N LEU A 156 16.00 -4.44 1.41
CA LEU A 156 16.21 -3.67 0.18
C LEU A 156 17.18 -2.46 0.33
N ASN A 157 17.50 -1.79 -0.77
CA ASN A 157 18.26 -0.53 -0.72
C ASN A 157 17.31 0.66 -0.43
N PHE A 158 16.54 0.62 0.66
CA PHE A 158 15.51 1.65 0.91
C PHE A 158 16.03 3.06 1.05
N HIS A 159 17.31 3.23 1.38
CA HIS A 159 17.97 4.53 1.39
C HIS A 159 17.86 5.29 0.06
N VAL A 160 17.74 4.59 -1.06
CA VAL A 160 17.59 5.23 -2.38
C VAL A 160 16.14 5.46 -2.80
N ILE A 161 15.16 4.99 -2.01
CA ILE A 161 13.74 5.16 -2.33
C ILE A 161 13.28 6.55 -1.84
N PRO A 162 12.67 7.37 -2.71
CA PRO A 162 12.12 8.66 -2.32
C PRO A 162 11.17 8.57 -1.13
N ARG A 163 11.29 9.50 -0.18
CA ARG A 163 10.41 9.57 0.99
C ARG A 163 9.52 10.80 0.88
N PHE A 164 8.22 10.60 1.04
CA PHE A 164 7.24 11.65 1.18
C PHE A 164 6.86 11.73 2.64
N TRP A 165 7.28 12.80 3.30
CA TRP A 165 6.97 13.05 4.69
C TRP A 165 5.70 13.89 4.80
N TRP A 166 4.78 13.45 5.65
CA TRP A 166 3.66 14.28 6.06
C TRP A 166 4.09 15.22 7.19
N ASN A 167 4.19 16.52 6.89
CA ASN A 167 4.47 17.55 7.88
C ASN A 167 3.16 17.92 8.61
N PRO A 168 2.97 17.53 9.89
CA PRO A 168 1.71 17.75 10.57
C PRO A 168 1.44 19.22 10.89
N THR A 169 2.50 20.02 11.05
CA THR A 169 2.40 21.47 11.32
C THR A 169 2.00 22.24 10.08
N ALA A 170 2.66 21.96 8.95
CA ALA A 170 2.34 22.60 7.67
C ALA A 170 1.09 22.00 7.00
N ARG A 171 0.65 20.81 7.44
CA ARG A 171 -0.44 20.01 6.86
C ARG A 171 -0.21 19.76 5.36
N LYS A 172 1.02 19.37 5.00
CA LYS A 172 1.48 19.17 3.63
C LYS A 172 2.44 18.00 3.50
N LEU A 173 2.45 17.38 2.31
CA LEU A 173 3.45 16.40 1.91
C LEU A 173 4.71 17.10 1.41
N GLN A 174 5.85 16.59 1.83
CA GLN A 174 7.15 17.09 1.44
C GLN A 174 8.01 15.92 0.94
N LEU A 175 8.59 16.07 -0.24
CA LEU A 175 9.61 15.14 -0.71
C LEU A 175 10.88 15.37 0.11
N VAL A 176 11.38 14.30 0.72
CA VAL A 176 12.61 14.26 1.47
C VAL A 176 13.57 13.41 0.67
N ASN A 177 14.54 14.07 0.03
CA ASN A 177 15.63 13.37 -0.61
C ASN A 177 16.46 12.70 0.49
N GLY A 178 16.75 11.42 0.35
CA GLY A 178 17.55 10.69 1.33
C GLY A 178 18.86 11.42 1.56
N THR A 179 19.10 11.86 2.80
CA THR A 179 20.44 12.25 3.23
C THR A 179 21.33 11.02 3.12
N THR A 180 22.27 11.06 2.17
CA THR A 180 23.43 10.16 2.08
C THR A 180 24.26 10.21 3.35
#